data_AF-A0A432GBL0-F1
#
_entry.id   AF-A0A432GBL0-F1
#
_cell.length_a   1.000
_cell.length_b   1.000
_cell.length_c   1.000
_cell.angle_alpha   90.00
_cell.angle_beta   90.00
_cell.angle_gamma   90.00
#
_symmetry.space_group_name_H-M   'P 1'
#
loop_
_entity.id
_entity.type
_entity.pdbx_description
1 polymer ?
#
loop_
_entity_poly.entity_id
_entity_poly.type
_entity_poly.pdbx_seq_one_letter_code
_entity_poly.pdbx_strand_id
1 'polypeptide(L)' 'MVRKKYSKELKAQIALDAIKGQKTIAELASEYGVHANQISIWKNQLLDAAPAAFSNVKDKVAEKKEVERDHLYQKVGQL' A
#
# COMPACT_ATOMS: atom_id res chain seq x y z
N MET A 1 -15.22 -19.70 7.81
CA MET A 1 -14.09 -19.53 6.86
C MET A 1 -13.01 -18.70 7.56
N VAL A 2 -11.86 -19.28 7.90
CA VAL A 2 -10.79 -18.55 8.61
C VAL A 2 -10.02 -17.69 7.60
N ARG A 3 -10.06 -16.37 7.78
CA ARG A 3 -9.30 -15.42 6.94
C ARG A 3 -7.81 -15.61 7.25
N LYS A 4 -7.05 -16.21 6.32
CA LYS A 4 -5.58 -16.26 6.42
C LYS A 4 -5.06 -14.83 6.51
N LYS A 5 -4.37 -14.51 7.61
CA LYS A 5 -3.68 -13.23 7.80
C LYS A 5 -2.28 -13.36 7.21
N TYR A 6 -1.96 -12.51 6.25
CA TYR A 6 -0.62 -12.43 5.67
C TYR A 6 0.11 -11.24 6.29
N SER A 7 1.35 -11.46 6.73
CA SER A 7 2.24 -10.41 7.26
C SER A 7 2.52 -9.34 6.21
N LYS A 8 2.82 -8.12 6.65
CA LYS A 8 3.12 -6.99 5.76
C LYS A 8 4.32 -7.29 4.86
N GLU A 9 5.34 -7.94 5.42
CA GLU A 9 6.57 -8.35 4.72
C GLU A 9 6.26 -9.35 3.60
N LEU A 10 5.45 -10.37 3.88
CA LEU A 10 5.10 -11.40 2.90
C LEU A 10 4.30 -10.81 1.73
N LYS A 11 3.36 -9.89 2.01
CA LYS A 11 2.61 -9.20 0.95
C LYS A 11 3.53 -8.38 0.05
N ALA A 12 4.47 -7.65 0.64
CA ALA A 12 5.43 -6.84 -0.09
C ALA A 12 6.34 -7.72 -0.97
N GLN A 13 6.82 -8.85 -0.44
CA GLN A 13 7.65 -9.79 -1.19
C GLN A 13 6.89 -10.40 -2.38
N ILE A 14 5.67 -10.89 -2.16
CA ILE A 14 4.84 -11.48 -3.23
C ILE A 14 4.50 -10.44 -4.30
N ALA A 15 4.16 -9.21 -3.89
CA ALA A 15 3.92 -8.11 -4.81
C ALA A 15 5.17 -7.75 -5.63
N LEU A 16 6.35 -7.74 -5.00
CA LEU A 16 7.61 -7.46 -5.67
C LEU A 16 7.95 -8.53 -6.71
N ASP A 17 7.81 -9.81 -6.36
CA ASP A 17 7.99 -10.93 -7.29
C ASP A 17 7.01 -10.87 -8.48
N ALA A 18 5.74 -10.49 -8.22
CA ALA A 18 4.74 -10.27 -9.25
C ALA A 18 5.02 -9.05 -10.15
N ILE A 19 5.82 -8.08 -9.69
CA ILE A 19 6.30 -6.94 -10.49
C ILE A 19 7.54 -7.34 -11.29
N LYS A 20 8.48 -8.09 -10.69
CA LYS A 20 9.69 -8.59 -11.36
C LYS A 20 9.36 -9.46 -12.57
N GLY A 21 8.22 -10.17 -12.55
CA GLY A 21 7.74 -10.95 -13.68
C GLY A 21 8.55 -12.21 -13.97
N GLN A 22 9.40 -12.64 -13.03
CA GLN A 22 10.17 -13.89 -13.14
C GLN A 22 9.30 -15.14 -13.01
N LYS A 23 8.17 -15.02 -12.31
CA LYS A 23 7.15 -16.06 -12.16
C LYS A 23 5.79 -15.48 -12.52
N THR A 24 4.93 -16.30 -13.12
CA THR A 24 3.55 -15.90 -13.39
C THR A 24 2.76 -15.77 -12.08
N ILE A 25 1.68 -15.00 -12.11
CA ILE A 25 0.77 -14.86 -10.96
C ILE A 25 0.21 -16.22 -10.52
N ALA A 26 0.02 -17.15 -11.46
CA ALA A 26 -0.44 -18.51 -11.18
C ALA A 26 0.61 -19.34 -10.43
N GLU A 27 1.88 -19.24 -10.82
CA GLU A 27 2.98 -19.92 -10.11
C GLU A 27 3.20 -19.36 -8.72
N LEU A 28 3.16 -18.03 -8.57
CA LEU A 28 3.24 -17.37 -7.25
C LEU A 28 2.03 -17.76 -6.37
N ALA A 29 0.86 -17.95 -6.96
CA ALA A 29 -0.32 -18.40 -6.25
C ALA A 29 -0.14 -19.81 -5.67
N SER A 30 0.43 -20.73 -6.45
CA SER A 30 0.75 -22.09 -6.02
C SER A 30 1.89 -22.12 -5.01
N GLU A 31 2.96 -21.35 -5.22
CA GLU A 31 4.15 -21.33 -4.36
C GLU A 31 3.86 -20.77 -2.97
N TYR A 32 3.14 -19.64 -2.90
CA TYR A 32 2.83 -18.98 -1.63
C TYR A 32 1.48 -19.42 -1.03
N GLY A 33 0.71 -20.27 -1.73
CA GLY A 33 -0.62 -20.69 -1.32
C GLY A 33 -1.60 -19.50 -1.19
N VAL A 34 -1.48 -18.54 -2.10
CA VAL A 34 -2.28 -17.30 -2.16
C VAL A 34 -3.12 -17.31 -3.43
N HIS A 35 -4.35 -16.81 -3.38
CA HIS A 35 -5.15 -16.66 -4.60
C HIS A 35 -4.54 -15.62 -5.55
N ALA A 36 -4.49 -15.93 -6.86
CA ALA A 36 -4.00 -15.04 -7.92
C ALA A 36 -4.59 -13.60 -7.86
N ASN A 37 -5.86 -13.48 -7.49
CA ASN A 37 -6.51 -12.17 -7.34
C ASN A 37 -5.89 -11.34 -6.19
N GLN A 38 -5.54 -11.96 -5.06
CA GLN A 38 -4.86 -11.27 -3.95
C GLN A 38 -3.47 -10.78 -4.35
N ILE A 39 -2.74 -11.58 -5.13
CA ILE A 39 -1.43 -11.20 -5.66
C ILE A 39 -1.56 -9.98 -6.57
N SER A 40 -2.57 -9.97 -7.44
CA SER A 40 -2.85 -8.83 -8.32
C SER A 40 -3.20 -7.56 -7.53
N ILE A 41 -3.98 -7.69 -6.46
CA ILE A 41 -4.30 -6.58 -5.55
C ILE A 41 -3.02 -6.06 -4.88
N TRP A 42 -2.17 -6.93 -4.33
CA TRP A 42 -0.95 -6.49 -3.66
C TRP A 42 0.07 -5.87 -4.62
N LYS A 43 0.16 -6.39 -5.85
CA LYS A 43 0.94 -5.77 -6.94
C LYS A 43 0.50 -4.33 -7.17
N ASN A 44 -0.79 -4.10 -7.36
CA ASN A 44 -1.32 -2.75 -7.57
C ASN A 44 -1.12 -1.85 -6.35
N GLN A 45 -1.35 -2.37 -5.13
CA GLN A 45 -1.09 -1.62 -3.90
C GLN A 45 0.37 -1.19 -3.76
N LEU A 46 1.31 -2.07 -4.14
CA LEU A 46 2.74 -1.74 -4.08
C LEU A 46 3.11 -0.70 -5.15
N LEU A 47 2.54 -0.79 -6.35
CA LEU A 47 2.75 0.20 -7.41
C LEU A 47 2.19 1.59 -7.04
N ASP A 48 1.02 1.63 -6.41
CA ASP A 48 0.39 2.87 -5.93
C ASP A 48 1.17 3.50 -4.76
N ALA A 49 1.67 2.66 -3.84
CA ALA A 49 2.45 3.11 -2.70
C ALA A 49 3.91 3.46 -3.05
N ALA A 50 4.46 2.94 -4.15
CA ALA A 50 5.86 3.13 -4.53
C ALA A 50 6.24 4.61 -4.75
N PRO A 51 5.47 5.45 -5.47
CA PRO A 51 5.72 6.89 -5.56
C PRO A 51 5.84 7.56 -4.19
N ALA A 52 5.00 7.15 -3.24
CA ALA A 52 4.98 7.70 -1.89
C ALA A 52 6.25 7.37 -1.07
N ALA A 53 7.03 6.36 -1.48
CA ALA A 53 8.33 6.02 -0.90
C ALA A 53 9.45 6.95 -1.38
N PHE A 54 9.29 7.56 -2.56
CA PHE A 54 10.21 8.57 -3.10
C PHE A 54 9.81 10.00 -2.75
N SER A 55 8.61 10.21 -2.20
CA SER A 55 8.20 11.51 -1.67
C SER A 55 9.08 11.92 -0.49
N ASN A 56 9.61 13.13 -0.55
CA ASN A 56 10.42 13.70 0.51
C ASN A 56 9.58 13.88 1.79
N VAL A 57 10.14 13.52 2.94
CA VAL A 57 9.42 13.51 4.23
C VAL A 57 8.88 14.91 4.58
N LYS A 58 9.52 15.99 4.10
CA LYS A 58 9.07 17.37 4.33
C LYS A 58 7.72 17.66 3.67
N ASP A 59 7.47 17.12 2.48
CA ASP A 59 6.21 17.33 1.73
C ASP A 59 5.02 16.67 2.45
N LYS A 60 5.20 15.45 2.96
CA LYS A 60 4.15 14.76 3.75
C LYS A 60 3.85 15.45 5.09
N VAL A 61 4.85 16.08 5.72
CA VAL A 61 4.64 16.84 6.97
C VAL A 61 3.97 18.18 6.68
N ALA A 62 4.29 18.83 5.56
CA ALA A 62 3.64 20.06 5.13
C ALA A 62 2.15 19.83 4.81
N GLU A 63 1.83 18.79 4.04
CA GLU A 63 0.45 18.44 3.69
C GLU A 63 -0.39 18.09 4.93
N LYS A 64 0.15 17.28 5.85
CA LYS A 64 -0.55 16.99 7.13
C LYS A 64 -0.76 18.23 7.99
N LYS A 65 0.22 19.13 8.06
CA LYS A 65 0.09 20.41 8.78
C LYS A 65 -0.88 21.37 8.11
N GLU A 66 -1.10 21.26 6.81
CA GLU A 66 -2.07 22.09 6.08
C GLU A 66 -3.50 21.59 6.33
N VAL A 67 -3.72 20.28 6.25
CA VAL A 67 -5.01 19.65 6.58
C VAL A 67 -5.39 19.88 8.05
N GLU A 68 -4.44 19.75 8.97
CA GLU A 68 -4.69 20.01 10.41
C GLU A 68 -5.00 21.49 10.67
N ARG A 69 -4.33 22.41 9.96
CA ARG A 69 -4.63 23.85 10.05
C ARG A 69 -6.01 24.16 9.51
N ASP A 70 -6.39 23.64 8.35
CA ASP A 70 -7.72 23.86 7.76
C ASP A 70 -8.84 23.39 8.69
N HIS A 71 -8.66 22.21 9.29
CA HIS A 71 -9.61 21.65 10.26
C HIS A 71 -9.69 22.46 11.55
N LEU A 72 -8.57 23.04 12.01
CA LEU A 72 -8.55 23.97 13.16
C LEU A 72 -9.22 25.31 12.83
N TYR A 73 -8.99 25.87 11.63
CA TYR A 73 -9.62 27.11 11.18
C TYR A 73 -11.14 26.97 11.04
N GLN A 74 -11.64 25.85 10.49
CA GLN A 74 -13.07 25.56 10.48
C GLN A 74 -13.68 25.53 11.88
N LYS A 75 -12.95 24.97 12.86
CA LYS A 75 -13.44 24.84 14.24
C LYS A 75 -13.45 26.16 15.00
N VAL A 76 -12.52 27.07 14.69
CA VAL A 76 -12.45 28.41 15.30
C VAL A 76 -13.46 29.36 14.64
N GLY A 77 -13.75 29.23 13.35
CA GLY A 77 -14.77 30.04 12.65
C GLY A 77 -16.23 29.65 12.93
N GLN A 78 -16.48 28.63 13.76
CA GLN A 78 -17.81 28.18 14.19
C GLN A 78 -18.17 28.59 15.64
N LEU A 79 -17.36 29.42 16.31
CA LEU A 79 -17.62 29.95 17.66
C LEU A 79 -18.02 31.43 17.63
#